data_AF-A0A8T7APW3-F1
#
_entry.id   AF-A0A8T7APW3-F1
#
_cell.length_a   1.000
_cell.length_b   1.000
_cell.length_c   1.000
_cell.angle_alpha   90.00
_cell.angle_beta   90.00
_cell.angle_gamma   90.00
#
_symmetry.space_group_name_H-M   'P 1'
#
loop_
_entity.id
_entity.type
_entity.pdbx_description
1 polymer ?
#
loop_
_entity_poly.entity_id
_entity_poly.type
_entity_poly.pdbx_seq_one_letter_code
_entity_poly.pdbx_strand_id
1 'polypeptide(L)'
;EPSAPEKTRFDPDQWRDEAAEQVALTLLDRYGVVFRQLLQRESRRLPPWRQLWRIYRRLEARGEVRGGRFVSSFVGEQFAWPNAVEELRRVNRTRPDDGARQVLISAADPLNLAGIVTPGNRVPATTRNRLLYRGGIPVALYVGGEFNWLGEPNPADEWSARNLLLRNDPQMTYISGSARMI
;
A
#
# COMPACT_ATOMS: atom_id res chain seq x y z
N GLU A 1 48.80 14.94 -1.15
CA GLU A 1 47.60 14.12 -1.45
C GLU A 1 46.36 14.86 -0.96
N PRO A 2 45.41 15.28 -1.82
CA PRO A 2 44.15 15.80 -1.32
C PRO A 2 43.27 14.62 -0.90
N SER A 3 42.93 14.60 0.39
CA SER A 3 41.97 13.67 1.00
C SER A 3 40.67 13.64 0.20
N ALA A 4 40.24 12.45 -0.22
CA ALA A 4 38.95 12.24 -0.88
C ALA A 4 37.79 12.76 0.00
N PRO A 5 36.69 13.25 -0.59
CA PRO A 5 35.56 13.74 0.19
C PRO A 5 34.96 12.59 1.00
N GLU A 6 34.99 12.76 2.32
CA GLU A 6 34.36 11.87 3.29
C GLU A 6 32.87 11.78 2.94
N LYS A 7 32.44 10.60 2.45
CA LYS A 7 31.04 10.36 2.09
C LYS A 7 30.20 10.60 3.34
N THR A 8 29.49 11.72 3.40
CA THR A 8 28.61 12.07 4.51
C THR A 8 27.62 10.94 4.70
N ARG A 9 27.88 10.10 5.71
CA ARG A 9 27.05 8.95 6.04
C ARG A 9 25.79 9.53 6.65
N PHE A 10 24.64 9.35 5.99
CA PHE A 10 23.36 9.75 6.53
C PHE A 10 23.16 9.10 7.90
N ASP A 11 23.07 9.92 8.95
CA ASP A 11 22.77 9.48 10.30
C ASP A 11 21.24 9.44 10.48
N PRO A 12 20.62 8.25 10.58
CA PRO A 12 19.17 8.13 10.72
C PRO A 12 18.60 8.77 11.99
N ASP A 13 19.43 9.10 12.98
CA ASP A 13 18.97 9.74 14.21
C ASP A 13 18.95 11.29 14.11
N GLN A 14 19.41 11.88 12.98
CA GLN A 14 19.48 13.33 12.76
C GLN A 14 18.26 13.93 12.02
N TRP A 15 17.14 13.24 11.91
CA TRP A 15 15.95 13.86 11.33
C TRP A 15 15.48 15.02 12.21
N ARG A 16 15.44 16.22 11.63
CA ARG A 16 14.76 17.35 12.26
C ARG A 16 13.27 17.04 12.40
N ASP A 17 12.68 17.42 13.52
CA ASP A 17 11.28 17.08 13.86
C ASP A 17 10.29 17.52 12.78
N GLU A 18 10.47 18.71 12.18
CA GLU A 18 9.63 19.19 11.07
C GLU A 18 9.72 18.27 9.85
N ALA A 19 10.92 17.84 9.47
CA ALA A 19 11.12 16.94 8.34
C ALA A 19 10.53 15.55 8.62
N ALA A 20 10.70 15.04 9.84
CA ALA A 20 10.08 13.79 10.26
C ALA A 20 8.55 13.88 10.28
N GLU A 21 7.99 15.03 10.67
CA GLU A 21 6.54 15.26 10.64
C GLU A 21 5.99 15.29 9.22
N GLN A 22 6.67 15.97 8.28
CA GLN A 22 6.27 15.93 6.87
C GLN A 22 6.29 14.51 6.29
N VAL A 23 7.30 13.71 6.65
CA VAL A 23 7.33 12.29 6.27
C VAL A 23 6.17 11.53 6.91
N ALA A 24 5.89 11.76 8.19
CA ALA A 24 4.79 11.10 8.91
C ALA A 24 3.43 11.38 8.24
N LEU A 25 3.17 12.62 7.85
CA LEU A 25 1.97 13.04 7.12
C LEU A 25 1.91 12.42 5.72
N THR A 26 3.03 12.45 4.98
CA THR A 26 3.11 11.81 3.65
C THR A 26 2.76 10.32 3.71
N LEU A 27 3.21 9.61 4.76
CA LEU A 27 2.87 8.20 4.96
C LEU A 27 1.37 8.01 5.25
N LEU A 28 0.75 8.90 6.03
CA LEU A 28 -0.69 8.85 6.29
C LEU A 28 -1.50 9.14 5.02
N ASP A 29 -1.11 10.13 4.22
CA ASP A 29 -1.78 10.47 2.97
C ASP A 29 -1.66 9.35 1.93
N ARG A 30 -0.49 8.69 1.88
CA ARG A 30 -0.22 7.60 0.95
C ARG A 30 -1.00 6.33 1.29
N TYR A 31 -1.05 5.96 2.57
CA TYR A 31 -1.55 4.65 2.98
C TYR A 31 -2.91 4.70 3.69
N GLY A 32 -3.34 5.86 4.18
CA GLY A 32 -4.51 6.03 5.05
C GLY A 32 -4.30 5.50 6.46
N VAL A 33 -3.65 4.34 6.60
CA VAL A 33 -3.25 3.70 7.85
C VAL A 33 -1.75 3.40 7.83
N VAL A 34 -1.05 3.78 8.89
CA VAL A 34 0.39 3.56 9.06
C VAL A 34 0.68 2.71 10.28
N PHE A 35 1.55 1.71 10.10
CA PHE A 35 2.08 0.86 11.16
C PHE A 35 3.48 0.38 10.80
N ARG A 36 4.27 -0.03 11.80
CA ARG A 36 5.71 -0.29 11.64
C ARG A 36 6.06 -1.25 10.50
N GLN A 37 5.32 -2.35 10.36
CA GLN A 37 5.60 -3.36 9.34
C GLN A 37 5.35 -2.84 7.91
N LEU A 38 4.50 -1.83 7.73
CA LEU A 38 4.22 -1.20 6.43
C LEU A 38 5.46 -0.50 5.85
N LEU A 39 6.31 0.06 6.74
CA LEU A 39 7.52 0.78 6.35
C LEU A 39 8.57 -0.09 5.66
N GLN A 40 8.41 -1.41 5.68
CA GLN A 40 9.23 -2.33 4.89
C GLN A 40 9.14 -2.08 3.39
N ARG A 41 8.08 -1.40 2.93
CA ARG A 41 7.89 -1.03 1.52
C ARG A 41 8.62 0.25 1.13
N GLU A 42 8.96 1.08 2.11
CA GLU A 42 9.59 2.38 1.92
C GLU A 42 11.11 2.28 1.86
N SER A 43 11.74 3.38 1.42
CA SER A 43 13.19 3.51 1.38
C SER A 43 13.81 3.36 2.78
N ARG A 44 15.04 2.84 2.83
CA ARG A 44 15.83 2.76 4.08
C ARG A 44 16.15 4.14 4.69
N ARG A 45 15.91 5.23 3.96
CA ARG A 45 16.09 6.61 4.42
C ARG A 45 14.78 7.18 4.96
N LEU A 46 14.22 6.55 5.99
CA LEU A 46 13.08 7.09 6.74
C LEU A 46 13.50 7.51 8.16
N PRO A 47 12.73 8.40 8.82
CA PRO A 47 12.87 8.60 10.25
C PRO A 47 12.66 7.27 11.01
N PRO A 48 13.38 7.04 12.11
CA PRO A 48 13.18 5.86 12.94
C PRO A 48 11.73 5.78 13.41
N TRP A 49 11.18 4.56 13.49
CA TRP A 49 9.79 4.33 13.92
C TRP A 49 9.48 5.03 15.26
N ARG A 50 10.43 5.07 16.20
CA ARG A 50 10.27 5.75 17.48
C ARG A 50 9.98 7.25 17.33
N GLN A 51 10.61 7.93 16.36
CA GLN A 51 10.36 9.36 16.11
C GLN A 51 8.99 9.56 15.45
N LEU A 52 8.68 8.75 14.43
CA LEU A 52 7.36 8.75 13.78
C LEU A 52 6.23 8.50 14.81
N TRP A 53 6.42 7.53 15.70
CA TRP A 53 5.47 7.21 16.76
C TRP A 53 5.21 8.40 17.68
N ARG A 54 6.25 9.13 18.11
CA ARG A 54 6.08 10.35 18.93
C ARG A 54 5.29 11.42 18.20
N ILE A 55 5.55 11.61 16.91
CA ILE A 55 4.81 12.55 16.06
C ILE A 55 3.34 12.13 15.96
N TYR A 56 3.06 10.86 15.67
CA TYR A 56 1.69 10.36 15.58
C TYR A 56 0.93 10.47 16.89
N ARG A 57 1.57 10.23 18.04
CA ARG A 57 0.96 10.45 19.36
C ARG A 57 0.65 11.92 19.63
N ARG A 58 1.49 12.83 19.17
CA ARG A 58 1.21 14.28 19.25
C ARG A 58 0.03 14.66 18.35
N LEU A 59 0.00 14.16 17.10
CA LEU A 59 -1.13 14.36 16.18
C LEU A 59 -2.43 13.80 16.74
N GLU A 60 -2.38 12.64 17.38
CA GLU A 60 -3.51 12.03 18.08
C GLU A 60 -3.99 12.88 19.26
N ALA A 61 -3.07 13.39 20.08
CA ALA A 61 -3.41 14.30 21.19
C ALA A 61 -4.05 15.60 20.71
N ARG A 62 -3.73 16.05 19.48
CA ARG A 62 -4.39 17.19 18.80
C ARG A 62 -5.73 16.81 18.15
N GLY A 63 -6.08 15.53 18.11
CA GLY A 63 -7.32 15.02 17.51
C GLY A 63 -7.27 14.89 15.98
N GLU A 64 -6.11 15.08 15.35
CA GLU A 64 -5.96 15.02 13.89
C GLU A 64 -5.92 13.59 13.36
N VAL A 65 -5.35 12.67 14.14
CA VAL A 65 -5.13 11.26 13.78
C VAL A 65 -5.75 10.37 14.85
N ARG A 66 -6.11 9.14 14.49
CA ARG A 66 -6.59 8.11 15.43
C ARG A 66 -5.52 7.06 15.65
N GLY A 67 -5.13 6.82 16.90
CA GLY A 67 -4.37 5.63 17.30
C GLY A 67 -5.30 4.45 17.54
N GLY A 68 -4.85 3.24 17.21
CA GLY A 68 -5.64 2.03 17.43
C GLY A 68 -5.11 0.80 16.71
N ARG A 69 -6.02 -0.15 16.47
CA ARG A 69 -5.79 -1.35 15.66
C ARG A 69 -6.87 -1.42 14.58
N PHE A 70 -6.48 -1.10 13.36
CA PHE A 70 -7.39 -1.02 12.21
C PHE A 70 -7.21 -2.21 11.27
N VAL A 71 -5.98 -2.71 11.14
CA VAL A 71 -5.61 -3.87 10.32
C VAL A 71 -5.29 -5.05 11.23
N SER A 72 -5.96 -6.18 11.02
CA SER A 72 -5.72 -7.43 11.74
C SER A 72 -4.38 -8.07 11.35
N SER A 73 -3.90 -9.03 12.15
CA SER A 73 -2.65 -9.79 11.91
C SER A 73 -1.33 -9.01 12.03
N PHE A 74 -1.39 -7.69 12.30
CA PHE A 74 -0.21 -6.87 12.60
C PHE A 74 -0.15 -6.51 14.08
N VAL A 75 1.07 -6.50 14.60
CA VAL A 75 1.35 -6.19 16.00
C VAL A 75 1.78 -4.73 16.16
N GLY A 76 1.46 -4.17 17.32
CA GLY A 76 1.77 -2.78 17.66
C GLY A 76 0.64 -1.82 17.35
N GLU A 77 0.88 -0.56 17.71
CA GLU A 77 -0.05 0.55 17.49
C GLU A 77 -0.04 1.00 16.02
N GLN A 78 -1.22 1.38 15.54
CA GLN A 78 -1.46 1.84 14.18
C GLN A 78 -2.08 3.23 14.25
N PHE A 79 -1.80 4.05 13.25
CA PHE A 79 -2.28 5.42 13.17
C PHE A 79 -2.97 5.63 11.84
N ALA A 80 -4.11 6.30 11.85
CA ALA A 80 -4.91 6.51 10.66
C ALA A 80 -5.57 7.88 10.67
N TRP A 81 -5.78 8.43 9.46
CA TRP A 81 -6.68 9.56 9.32
C TRP A 81 -8.11 9.17 9.77
N PRO A 82 -8.87 10.06 10.43
CA PRO A 82 -10.24 9.76 10.86
C PRO A 82 -11.13 9.27 9.71
N ASN A 83 -11.04 9.90 8.53
CA ASN A 83 -11.77 9.48 7.34
C ASN A 83 -11.34 8.08 6.85
N ALA A 84 -10.05 7.73 6.92
CA ALA A 84 -9.58 6.39 6.57
C ALA A 84 -10.18 5.32 7.49
N VAL A 85 -10.34 5.62 8.78
CA VAL A 85 -11.02 4.72 9.74
C VAL A 85 -12.50 4.55 9.39
N GLU A 86 -13.19 5.63 9.02
CA GLU A 86 -14.58 5.60 8.58
C GLU A 86 -14.76 4.76 7.31
N GLU A 87 -13.87 4.94 6.34
CA GLU A 87 -13.84 4.18 5.10
C GLU A 87 -13.62 2.68 5.34
N LEU A 88 -12.66 2.31 6.20
CA LEU A 88 -12.45 0.92 6.58
C LEU A 88 -13.69 0.31 7.24
N ARG A 89 -14.38 1.06 8.11
CA ARG A 89 -15.65 0.61 8.72
C ARG A 89 -16.76 0.48 7.68
N ARG A 90 -16.79 1.32 6.65
CA ARG A 90 -17.75 1.22 5.55
C ARG A 90 -17.50 -0.06 4.75
N VAL A 91 -16.27 -0.27 4.29
CA VAL A 91 -15.87 -1.46 3.53
C VAL A 91 -16.16 -2.74 4.30
N ASN A 92 -15.88 -2.78 5.61
CA ASN A 92 -16.12 -3.96 6.45
C ASN A 92 -17.62 -4.31 6.63
N ARG A 93 -18.54 -3.39 6.33
CA ARG A 93 -19.99 -3.64 6.35
C ARG A 93 -20.54 -4.07 4.99
N THR A 94 -19.79 -3.85 3.91
CA THR A 94 -20.18 -4.24 2.55
C THR A 94 -19.80 -5.70 2.29
N ARG A 95 -20.63 -6.43 1.55
CA ARG A 95 -20.33 -7.81 1.17
C ARG A 95 -19.09 -7.85 0.25
N PRO A 96 -18.14 -8.78 0.45
CA PRO A 96 -16.89 -8.82 -0.32
C PRO A 96 -17.04 -8.99 -1.84
N ASP A 97 -18.14 -9.60 -2.29
CA ASP A 97 -18.26 -10.11 -3.67
C ASP A 97 -19.25 -9.35 -4.57
N ASP A 98 -20.07 -8.45 -4.04
CA ASP A 98 -21.01 -7.66 -4.86
C ASP A 98 -20.27 -6.52 -5.57
N GLY A 99 -19.89 -6.75 -6.84
CA GLY A 99 -19.34 -5.70 -7.70
C GLY A 99 -17.96 -5.20 -7.28
N ALA A 100 -17.13 -6.07 -6.69
CA ALA A 100 -15.79 -5.70 -6.25
C ALA A 100 -14.98 -5.12 -7.42
N ARG A 101 -14.52 -3.86 -7.23
CA ARG A 101 -13.74 -3.12 -8.22
C ARG A 101 -12.39 -3.80 -8.46
N GLN A 102 -12.04 -3.95 -9.74
CA GLN A 102 -10.70 -4.33 -10.16
C GLN A 102 -9.79 -3.10 -10.26
N VAL A 103 -8.60 -3.17 -9.66
CA VAL A 103 -7.61 -2.09 -9.65
C VAL A 103 -6.26 -2.65 -10.08
N LEU A 104 -5.73 -2.14 -11.19
CA LEU A 104 -4.40 -2.43 -11.67
C LEU A 104 -3.39 -1.48 -11.03
N ILE A 105 -2.33 -2.02 -10.44
CA ILE A 105 -1.21 -1.20 -9.96
C ILE A 105 0.11 -1.70 -10.55
N SER A 106 1.06 -0.78 -10.74
CA SER A 106 2.45 -1.16 -10.98
C SER A 106 3.02 -1.76 -9.71
N ALA A 107 3.86 -2.79 -9.83
CA ALA A 107 4.59 -3.32 -8.68
C ALA A 107 5.63 -2.33 -8.13
N ALA A 108 6.07 -1.35 -8.94
CA ALA A 108 6.93 -0.27 -8.47
C ALA A 108 6.20 0.70 -7.53
N ASP A 109 4.86 0.73 -7.57
CA ASP A 109 4.04 1.60 -6.74
C ASP A 109 4.17 1.26 -5.23
N PRO A 110 4.18 2.26 -4.33
CA PRO A 110 4.16 2.00 -2.89
C PRO A 110 2.97 1.17 -2.39
N LEU A 111 1.83 1.19 -3.10
CA LEU A 111 0.66 0.37 -2.80
C LEU A 111 0.81 -1.11 -3.18
N ASN A 112 1.95 -1.51 -3.76
CA ASN A 112 2.34 -2.92 -3.82
C ASN A 112 2.63 -3.45 -2.41
N LEU A 113 1.57 -3.87 -1.73
CA LEU A 113 1.57 -4.41 -0.38
C LEU A 113 1.41 -5.94 -0.35
N ALA A 114 1.53 -6.60 -1.51
CA ALA A 114 1.48 -8.05 -1.62
C ALA A 114 2.62 -8.71 -0.82
N GLY A 115 2.29 -9.71 0.00
CA GLY A 115 3.24 -10.34 0.92
C GLY A 115 3.69 -9.43 2.08
N ILE A 116 2.99 -8.31 2.29
CA ILE A 116 3.09 -7.48 3.49
C ILE A 116 1.74 -7.49 4.20
N VAL A 117 0.70 -6.93 3.57
CA VAL A 117 -0.66 -6.85 4.12
C VAL A 117 -1.48 -8.08 3.76
N THR A 118 -1.32 -8.59 2.54
CA THR A 118 -2.00 -9.80 2.09
C THR A 118 -1.08 -11.02 2.15
N PRO A 119 -1.63 -12.22 2.36
CA PRO A 119 -0.85 -13.45 2.35
C PRO A 119 -0.10 -13.67 1.02
N GLY A 120 0.93 -14.50 1.07
CA GLY A 120 1.73 -14.90 -0.09
C GLY A 120 3.08 -14.22 -0.18
N ASN A 121 3.75 -14.43 -1.32
CA ASN A 121 5.10 -13.91 -1.57
C ASN A 121 5.07 -12.42 -1.94
N ARG A 122 6.17 -11.73 -1.62
CA ARG A 122 6.36 -10.35 -2.08
C ARG A 122 6.53 -10.32 -3.60
N VAL A 123 5.92 -9.33 -4.23
CA VAL A 123 6.09 -9.07 -5.66
C VAL A 123 7.25 -8.08 -5.85
N PRO A 124 8.29 -8.41 -6.64
CA PRO A 124 9.42 -7.51 -6.86
C PRO A 124 8.98 -6.16 -7.44
N ALA A 125 9.45 -5.08 -6.83
CA ALA A 125 9.07 -3.71 -7.15
C ALA A 125 9.75 -3.16 -8.41
N THR A 126 9.44 -3.75 -9.56
CA THR A 126 9.91 -3.30 -10.87
C THR A 126 8.76 -2.69 -11.67
N THR A 127 9.06 -1.74 -12.54
CA THR A 127 8.03 -1.03 -13.34
C THR A 127 7.30 -1.94 -14.33
N ARG A 128 7.93 -3.05 -14.74
CA ARG A 128 7.34 -4.04 -15.64
C ARG A 128 6.37 -4.98 -14.92
N ASN A 129 6.57 -5.21 -13.63
CA ASN A 129 5.71 -6.07 -12.84
C ASN A 129 4.41 -5.33 -12.49
N ARG A 130 3.29 -6.05 -12.44
CA ARG A 130 1.96 -5.50 -12.19
C ARG A 130 1.15 -6.42 -11.30
N LEU A 131 0.25 -5.83 -10.51
CA LEU A 131 -0.68 -6.54 -9.65
C LEU A 131 -2.10 -6.10 -9.99
N LEU A 132 -3.00 -7.06 -10.05
CA LEU A 132 -4.43 -6.82 -10.13
C LEU A 132 -5.06 -7.11 -8.77
N TYR A 133 -5.69 -6.11 -8.18
CA TYR A 133 -6.49 -6.24 -6.97
C TYR A 133 -7.97 -6.32 -7.32
N ARG A 134 -8.71 -7.13 -6.57
CA ARG A 134 -10.18 -7.16 -6.54
C ARG A 134 -10.63 -7.00 -5.10
N GLY A 135 -11.35 -5.92 -4.80
CA GLY A 135 -11.82 -5.66 -3.43
C GLY A 135 -10.69 -5.59 -2.38
N GLY A 136 -9.48 -5.16 -2.78
CA GLY A 136 -8.32 -5.09 -1.89
C GLY A 136 -7.52 -6.40 -1.76
N ILE A 137 -7.94 -7.49 -2.41
CA ILE A 137 -7.21 -8.76 -2.45
C ILE A 137 -6.49 -8.90 -3.79
N PRO A 138 -5.18 -9.21 -3.85
CA PRO A 138 -4.50 -9.44 -5.11
C PRO A 138 -4.98 -10.76 -5.71
N VAL A 139 -5.44 -10.73 -6.96
CA VAL A 139 -6.04 -11.87 -7.67
C VAL A 139 -5.20 -12.34 -8.86
N ALA A 140 -4.38 -11.47 -9.45
CA ALA A 140 -3.50 -11.85 -10.55
C ALA A 140 -2.26 -10.96 -10.59
N LEU A 141 -1.19 -11.50 -11.17
CA LEU A 141 0.10 -10.85 -11.31
C LEU A 141 0.55 -10.91 -12.77
N TYR A 142 1.30 -9.89 -13.19
CA TYR A 142 2.13 -9.96 -14.38
C TYR A 142 3.57 -9.73 -13.97
N VAL A 143 4.38 -10.79 -13.92
CA VAL A 143 5.74 -10.76 -13.37
C VAL A 143 6.67 -11.50 -14.31
N GLY A 144 7.82 -10.90 -14.64
CA GLY A 144 8.79 -11.54 -15.54
C GLY A 144 8.29 -11.75 -16.99
N GLY A 145 7.19 -11.10 -17.38
CA GLY A 145 6.55 -11.32 -18.68
C GLY A 145 5.45 -12.39 -18.66
N GLU A 146 5.18 -12.98 -17.49
CA GLU A 146 4.19 -14.05 -17.35
C GLU A 146 3.00 -13.62 -16.50
N PHE A 147 1.81 -14.01 -16.97
CA PHE A 147 0.56 -13.84 -16.25
C PHE A 147 0.38 -14.99 -15.25
N ASN A 148 0.08 -14.67 -14.00
CA ASN A 148 -0.09 -15.63 -12.92
C ASN A 148 -1.36 -15.34 -12.13
N TRP A 149 -2.27 -16.32 -12.01
CA TRP A 149 -3.41 -16.24 -11.11
C TRP A 149 -2.97 -16.46 -9.66
N LEU A 150 -3.56 -15.69 -8.75
CA LEU A 150 -3.45 -15.89 -7.30
C LEU A 150 -4.77 -16.49 -6.80
N GLY A 151 -4.75 -17.81 -6.58
CA GLY A 151 -5.94 -18.58 -6.21
C GLY A 151 -6.70 -19.11 -7.42
N GLU A 152 -7.96 -19.49 -7.22
CA GLU A 152 -8.81 -20.05 -8.28
C GLU A 152 -9.26 -18.93 -9.25
N PRO A 153 -9.05 -19.11 -10.57
CA PRO A 153 -9.53 -18.17 -11.57
C PRO A 153 -11.05 -18.05 -11.51
N ASN A 154 -11.57 -16.82 -11.47
CA ASN A 154 -12.98 -16.57 -11.71
C ASN A 154 -13.18 -16.42 -13.23
N PRO A 155 -13.91 -17.34 -13.92
CA PRO A 155 -14.11 -17.26 -15.36
C PRO A 155 -14.73 -15.94 -15.82
N ALA A 156 -15.57 -15.32 -14.98
CA ALA A 156 -16.18 -14.02 -15.28
C ALA A 156 -15.15 -12.87 -15.35
N ASP A 157 -14.02 -13.01 -14.63
CA ASP A 157 -12.98 -11.99 -14.52
C ASP A 157 -11.77 -12.28 -15.41
N GLU A 158 -11.67 -13.47 -16.02
CA GLU A 158 -10.44 -13.86 -16.71
C GLU A 158 -10.09 -12.95 -17.88
N TRP A 159 -11.09 -12.61 -18.69
CA TRP A 159 -10.89 -11.73 -19.83
C TRP A 159 -10.49 -10.32 -19.42
N SER A 160 -11.13 -9.75 -18.39
CA SER A 160 -10.80 -8.40 -17.91
C SER A 160 -9.42 -8.37 -17.26
N ALA A 161 -9.08 -9.38 -16.45
CA ALA A 161 -7.80 -9.49 -15.79
C ALA A 161 -6.64 -9.56 -16.78
N ARG A 162 -6.77 -10.41 -17.82
CA ARG A 162 -5.76 -10.49 -18.90
C ARG A 162 -5.63 -9.17 -19.64
N ASN A 163 -6.74 -8.51 -20.00
CA ASN A 163 -6.67 -7.24 -20.72
C ASN A 163 -6.03 -6.13 -19.89
N LEU A 164 -6.41 -5.97 -18.62
CA LEU A 164 -5.79 -4.98 -17.73
C LEU A 164 -4.28 -5.21 -17.61
N LEU A 165 -3.89 -6.45 -17.28
CA LEU A 165 -2.51 -6.77 -16.99
C LEU A 165 -1.62 -6.76 -18.23
N LEU A 166 -2.12 -7.15 -19.41
CA LEU A 166 -1.33 -7.15 -20.64
C LEU A 166 -1.26 -5.74 -21.25
N ARG A 167 -2.39 -5.03 -21.34
CA ARG A 167 -2.47 -3.71 -21.99
C ARG A 167 -1.88 -2.58 -21.16
N ASN A 168 -1.71 -2.78 -19.85
CA ASN A 168 -1.18 -1.78 -18.92
C ASN A 168 -2.01 -0.50 -18.86
N ASP A 169 -3.33 -0.61 -18.90
CA ASP A 169 -4.20 0.56 -18.80
C ASP A 169 -4.74 0.70 -17.37
N PRO A 170 -4.15 1.56 -16.53
CA PRO A 170 -4.59 1.76 -15.15
C PRO A 170 -5.86 2.60 -15.03
N GLN A 171 -6.28 3.31 -16.09
CA GLN A 171 -7.55 4.06 -16.08
C GLN A 171 -8.73 3.14 -16.34
N MET A 172 -8.50 2.04 -17.07
CA MET A 172 -9.49 1.00 -17.29
C MET A 172 -9.87 0.33 -15.95
N THR A 173 -11.14 0.42 -15.57
CA THR A 173 -11.68 -0.20 -14.36
C THR A 173 -12.80 -1.17 -14.74
N TYR A 174 -12.77 -2.38 -14.18
CA TYR A 174 -13.86 -3.35 -14.33
C TYR A 174 -14.54 -3.61 -12.99
N ILE A 175 -15.86 -3.78 -13.02
CA ILE A 175 -16.69 -4.21 -11.89
C ILE A 175 -17.04 -5.67 -12.14
N SER A 176 -16.56 -6.56 -11.26
CA SER A 176 -16.87 -8.00 -11.34
C SER A 176 -18.38 -8.23 -11.39
N GLY A 177 -18.84 -9.06 -12.33
CA GLY A 177 -20.25 -9.44 -12.48
C GLY A 177 -21.15 -8.42 -13.22
N SER A 178 -20.65 -7.25 -13.60
CA SER A 178 -21.41 -6.29 -14.39
C SER A 178 -20.92 -6.29 -15.84
N ALA A 179 -21.63 -7.01 -16.71
CA ALA A 179 -21.52 -6.85 -18.15
C ALA A 179 -22.16 -5.51 -18.57
N ARG A 180 -21.60 -4.38 -18.15
CA ARG A 180 -21.95 -3.07 -18.71
C ARG A 180 -20.71 -2.25 -19.01
N MET A 181 -20.41 -2.18 -20.30
CA MET A 181 -19.72 -1.08 -20.95
C MET A 181 -20.48 0.22 -20.66
N ILE A 182 -19.77 1.25 -20.22
CA ILE A 182 -19.64 2.60 -20.80
C ILE A 182 -18.44 3.26 -20.10
#